data_AF-A0A2I8A8F2-F1
#
_entry.id   AF-A0A2I8A8F2-F1
#
_cell.length_a   1.000
_cell.length_b   1.000
_cell.length_c   1.000
_cell.angle_alpha   90.00
_cell.angle_beta   90.00
_cell.angle_gamma   90.00
#
_symmetry.space_group_name_H-M   'P 1'
#
loop_
_entity.id
_entity.type
_entity.pdbx_description
1 polymer ?
#
loop_
_entity_poly.entity_id
_entity_poly.type
_entity_poly.pdbx_seq_one_letter_code
_entity_poly.pdbx_strand_id
1 'polypeptide(L)'
;MNKKNLIPLLTIGLGLSTISVLPVQALEGQVPTLYELRGEGITVTYSTTSFDGRPRLDYQDRQQTLHFTGDQIRTVGLEIGTLVTVSTGKTLEGNPTTFSLLLPAVNLGKSNQAPITTNGITTINRFSLTTRFNQGQTQIYKTTSLVGTAQAVQF
;
A
#
# COMPACT_ATOMS: atom_id res chain seq x y z
N MET A 1 -67.75 18.45 -42.41
CA MET A 1 -66.77 19.41 -42.98
C MET A 1 -66.60 20.56 -41.98
N ASN A 2 -65.34 20.92 -41.71
CA ASN A 2 -64.84 22.14 -41.03
C ASN A 2 -64.52 22.13 -39.51
N LYS A 3 -63.24 21.80 -39.26
CA LYS A 3 -62.22 22.30 -38.31
C LYS A 3 -62.66 23.12 -37.07
N LYS A 4 -62.31 22.60 -35.89
CA LYS A 4 -62.10 23.35 -34.64
C LYS A 4 -60.59 23.56 -34.43
N ASN A 5 -60.19 24.80 -34.19
CA ASN A 5 -58.84 25.18 -33.79
C ASN A 5 -58.64 24.87 -32.29
N LEU A 6 -57.55 24.19 -31.95
CA LEU A 6 -56.99 24.20 -30.59
C LEU A 6 -55.50 24.54 -30.65
N ILE A 7 -55.11 25.42 -29.73
CA ILE A 7 -53.83 26.09 -29.53
C ILE A 7 -52.78 25.07 -29.06
N PRO A 8 -51.52 25.11 -29.52
CA PRO A 8 -50.50 24.15 -29.10
C PRO A 8 -50.00 24.45 -27.69
N LEU A 9 -49.92 23.39 -26.88
CA LEU A 9 -49.30 23.36 -25.56
C LEU A 9 -47.76 23.32 -25.75
N LEU A 10 -47.06 24.27 -25.15
CA LEU A 10 -45.60 24.37 -25.19
C LEU A 10 -44.97 23.31 -24.26
N THR A 11 -44.44 22.23 -24.81
CA THR A 11 -43.63 21.25 -24.07
C THR A 11 -42.20 21.76 -23.95
N ILE A 12 -41.76 22.10 -22.74
CA ILE A 12 -40.35 22.40 -22.44
C ILE A 12 -39.59 21.06 -22.41
N GLY A 13 -38.84 20.77 -23.48
CA GLY A 13 -37.90 19.65 -23.51
C GLY A 13 -36.65 19.99 -22.70
N LEU A 14 -36.48 19.37 -21.53
CA LEU A 14 -35.20 19.34 -20.83
C LEU A 14 -34.28 18.34 -21.56
N GLY A 15 -33.37 18.85 -22.38
CA GLY A 15 -32.29 18.05 -22.94
C GLY A 15 -31.33 17.63 -21.84
N LEU A 16 -31.32 16.34 -21.50
CA LEU A 16 -30.21 15.71 -20.79
C LEU A 16 -29.02 15.70 -21.76
N SER A 17 -28.13 16.69 -21.66
CA SER A 17 -26.83 16.60 -22.32
C SER A 17 -26.04 15.50 -21.62
N THR A 18 -25.74 14.43 -22.35
CA THR A 18 -24.78 13.43 -21.92
C THR A 18 -23.42 14.12 -21.78
N ILE A 19 -22.92 14.23 -20.55
CA ILE A 19 -21.51 14.58 -20.32
C ILE A 19 -20.70 13.42 -20.89
N SER A 20 -20.08 13.63 -22.06
CA SER A 20 -19.03 12.74 -22.53
C SER A 20 -17.87 12.84 -21.54
N VAL A 21 -17.79 11.90 -20.60
CA VAL A 21 -16.58 11.68 -19.82
C VAL A 21 -15.57 11.15 -20.82
N LEU A 22 -14.66 12.01 -21.29
CA LEU A 22 -13.48 11.54 -22.01
C LEU A 22 -12.82 10.49 -21.11
N PRO A 23 -12.49 9.29 -21.60
CA PRO A 23 -11.61 8.43 -20.83
C PRO A 23 -10.34 9.26 -20.62
N VAL A 24 -10.04 9.59 -19.37
CA VAL A 24 -8.68 9.94 -19.00
C VAL A 24 -7.91 8.66 -19.26
N GLN A 25 -7.40 8.53 -20.48
CA GLN A 25 -6.25 7.72 -20.77
C GLN A 25 -5.12 8.44 -20.02
N ALA A 26 -5.07 8.24 -18.69
CA ALA A 26 -3.82 8.36 -17.99
C ALA A 26 -2.87 7.51 -18.84
N LEU A 27 -1.72 8.06 -19.25
CA LEU A 27 -0.61 7.17 -19.54
C LEU A 27 -0.61 6.21 -18.36
N GLU A 28 -0.87 4.92 -18.59
CA GLU A 28 -0.72 3.90 -17.56
C GLU A 28 0.77 3.87 -17.24
N GLY A 29 1.19 4.86 -16.46
CA GLY A 29 2.53 5.01 -15.97
C GLY A 29 2.80 3.73 -15.24
N GLN A 30 3.85 3.06 -15.65
CA GLN A 30 4.21 1.77 -15.13
C GLN A 30 4.30 1.87 -13.60
N VAL A 31 3.34 1.23 -12.90
CA VAL A 31 3.24 1.30 -11.44
C VAL A 31 4.15 0.23 -10.85
N PRO A 32 5.02 0.55 -9.89
CA PRO A 32 5.86 -0.47 -9.29
C PRO A 32 5.05 -1.48 -8.48
N THR A 33 5.25 -2.75 -8.80
CA THR A 33 4.59 -3.91 -8.21
C THR A 33 5.55 -4.82 -7.46
N LEU A 34 6.88 -4.62 -7.58
CA LEU A 34 7.93 -5.34 -6.88
C LEU A 34 8.92 -4.35 -6.26
N TYR A 35 9.27 -4.60 -5.00
CA TYR A 35 10.21 -3.79 -4.22
C TYR A 35 11.24 -4.74 -3.61
N GLU A 36 12.52 -4.49 -3.88
CA GLU A 36 13.64 -5.27 -3.33
C GLU A 36 14.56 -4.32 -2.56
N LEU A 37 14.64 -4.51 -1.25
CA LEU A 37 15.22 -3.53 -0.32
C LEU A 37 16.12 -4.20 0.70
N ARG A 38 17.18 -3.51 1.09
CA ARG A 38 18.12 -4.01 2.11
C ARG A 38 18.75 -2.88 2.92
N GLY A 39 19.12 -3.17 4.15
CA GLY A 39 19.81 -2.24 5.03
C GLY A 39 20.03 -2.80 6.44
N GLU A 40 21.17 -2.50 7.04
CA GLU A 40 21.56 -2.89 8.41
C GLU A 40 21.32 -4.38 8.79
N GLY A 41 21.41 -5.30 7.81
CA GLY A 41 21.19 -6.73 8.01
C GLY A 41 19.72 -7.16 7.93
N ILE A 42 18.84 -6.30 7.44
CA ILE A 42 17.48 -6.61 6.99
C ILE A 42 17.47 -6.66 5.46
N THR A 43 16.81 -7.68 4.91
CA THR A 43 16.45 -7.79 3.49
C THR A 43 14.94 -8.00 3.39
N VAL A 44 14.29 -7.25 2.50
CA VAL A 44 12.85 -7.34 2.27
C VAL A 44 12.57 -7.36 0.78
N THR A 45 11.78 -8.33 0.36
CA THR A 45 11.18 -8.38 -0.97
C THR A 45 9.67 -8.29 -0.81
N TYR A 46 9.04 -7.30 -1.42
CA TYR A 46 7.60 -7.12 -1.37
C TYR A 46 7.02 -7.01 -2.78
N SER A 47 6.02 -7.83 -3.08
CA SER A 47 5.21 -7.70 -4.28
C SER A 47 3.76 -7.38 -3.94
N THR A 48 3.17 -6.44 -4.67
CA THR A 48 1.77 -6.02 -4.48
C THR A 48 0.78 -7.09 -4.95
N THR A 49 1.24 -8.02 -5.80
CA THR A 49 0.51 -9.18 -6.31
C THR A 49 1.49 -10.30 -6.65
N SER A 50 0.97 -11.49 -6.99
CA SER A 50 1.74 -12.60 -7.56
C SER A 50 0.85 -13.43 -8.49
N PHE A 51 1.32 -14.59 -8.98
CA PHE A 51 0.57 -15.46 -9.90
C PHE A 51 -0.80 -15.90 -9.37
N ASP A 52 -1.00 -15.92 -8.04
CA ASP A 52 -2.28 -16.24 -7.39
C ASP A 52 -3.16 -15.01 -7.11
N GLY A 53 -2.74 -13.82 -7.57
CA GLY A 53 -3.42 -12.55 -7.35
C GLY A 53 -3.24 -11.96 -5.94
N ARG A 54 -2.38 -12.54 -5.09
CA ARG A 54 -2.19 -12.10 -3.70
C ARG A 54 -0.82 -11.45 -3.49
N PRO A 55 -0.71 -10.43 -2.63
CA PRO A 55 0.58 -9.85 -2.27
C PRO A 55 1.49 -10.87 -1.58
N ARG A 56 2.79 -10.67 -1.72
CA ARG A 56 3.85 -11.47 -1.08
C ARG A 56 4.86 -10.55 -0.40
N LEU A 57 5.31 -10.94 0.78
CA LEU A 57 6.40 -10.25 1.47
C LEU A 57 7.35 -11.28 2.07
N ASP A 58 8.60 -11.24 1.64
CA ASP A 58 9.70 -11.98 2.23
C ASP A 58 10.50 -11.02 3.10
N TYR A 59 10.67 -11.38 4.37
CA TYR A 59 11.44 -10.62 5.34
C TYR A 59 12.55 -11.49 5.88
N GLN A 60 13.77 -10.96 5.89
CA GLN A 60 14.92 -11.63 6.48
C GLN A 60 15.68 -10.65 7.36
N ASP A 61 16.04 -11.09 8.56
CA ASP A 61 17.02 -10.42 9.41
C ASP A 61 18.16 -11.38 9.78
N ARG A 62 18.98 -11.01 10.78
CA ARG A 62 20.09 -11.84 11.25
C ARG A 62 19.67 -13.13 11.97
N GLN A 63 18.41 -13.22 12.40
CA GLN A 63 17.90 -14.31 13.24
C GLN A 63 16.97 -15.24 12.47
N GLN A 64 16.22 -14.72 11.50
CA GLN A 64 15.15 -15.47 10.86
C GLN A 64 14.85 -15.00 9.43
N THR A 65 14.20 -15.90 8.68
CA THR A 65 13.54 -15.62 7.42
C THR A 65 12.06 -15.95 7.56
N LEU A 66 11.20 -15.03 7.15
CA LEU A 66 9.74 -15.10 7.26
C LEU A 66 9.10 -14.80 5.92
N HIS A 67 8.02 -15.52 5.61
CA HIS A 67 7.27 -15.40 4.37
C HIS A 67 5.81 -15.08 4.68
N PHE A 68 5.28 -14.04 4.04
CA PHE A 68 3.92 -13.57 4.25
C PHE A 68 3.16 -13.51 2.92
N THR A 69 1.87 -13.82 3.01
CA THR A 69 0.99 -13.92 1.84
C THR A 69 -0.39 -13.34 2.15
N GLY A 70 -0.98 -12.63 1.18
CA GLY A 70 -2.37 -12.15 1.28
C GLY A 70 -2.65 -11.39 2.57
N ASP A 71 -3.64 -11.84 3.33
CA ASP A 71 -4.15 -11.17 4.54
C ASP A 71 -3.14 -11.09 5.71
N GLN A 72 -2.02 -11.80 5.63
CA GLN A 72 -0.90 -11.63 6.57
C GLN A 72 -0.20 -10.29 6.41
N ILE A 73 -0.41 -9.61 5.27
CA ILE A 73 0.19 -8.34 4.89
C ILE A 73 -0.89 -7.26 4.95
N ARG A 74 -0.70 -6.28 5.82
CA ARG A 74 -1.63 -5.15 5.97
C ARG A 74 -1.06 -3.91 5.30
N THR A 75 -1.80 -3.30 4.40
CA THR A 75 -1.38 -2.09 3.69
C THR A 75 -2.26 -0.90 4.05
N VAL A 76 -1.66 0.26 4.28
CA VAL A 76 -2.36 1.52 4.56
C VAL A 76 -1.74 2.63 3.73
N GLY A 77 -2.56 3.32 2.94
CA GLY A 77 -2.13 4.53 2.23
C GLY A 77 -2.00 5.71 3.19
N LEU A 78 -0.92 6.47 3.05
CA LEU A 78 -0.56 7.65 3.83
C LEU A 78 -0.20 8.79 2.86
N GLU A 79 -0.16 10.03 3.36
CA GLU A 79 0.30 11.18 2.56
C GLU A 79 1.76 11.04 2.11
N ILE A 80 2.56 10.29 2.87
CA ILE A 80 3.99 10.06 2.61
C ILE A 80 4.27 8.71 1.91
N GLY A 81 3.24 8.06 1.35
CA GLY A 81 3.37 6.78 0.64
C GLY A 81 2.48 5.67 1.21
N THR A 82 2.92 4.42 1.16
CA THR A 82 2.15 3.25 1.63
C THR A 82 2.89 2.54 2.75
N LEU A 83 2.22 2.29 3.88
CA LEU A 83 2.75 1.50 4.97
C LEU A 83 2.35 0.03 4.82
N VAL A 84 3.32 -0.86 4.63
CA VAL A 84 3.13 -2.31 4.47
C VAL A 84 3.58 -3.01 5.74
N THR A 85 2.69 -3.69 6.46
CA THR A 85 2.93 -4.19 7.81
C THR A 85 2.68 -5.69 7.94
N VAL A 86 3.63 -6.39 8.56
CA VAL A 86 3.57 -7.83 8.87
C VAL A 86 3.90 -8.09 10.34
N SER A 87 3.47 -9.23 10.88
CA SER A 87 3.79 -9.66 12.24
C SER A 87 5.02 -10.57 12.22
N THR A 88 6.11 -10.16 12.85
CA THR A 88 7.40 -10.89 12.86
C THR A 88 7.54 -11.84 14.05
N GLY A 89 6.46 -12.05 14.82
CA GLY A 89 6.45 -12.94 15.98
C GLY A 89 6.51 -12.17 17.30
N LYS A 90 7.31 -12.65 18.25
CA LYS A 90 7.44 -12.07 19.59
C LYS A 90 8.92 -11.98 19.99
N THR A 91 9.26 -11.05 20.89
CA THR A 91 10.57 -11.00 21.55
C THR A 91 10.78 -12.22 22.47
N LEU A 92 11.99 -12.43 22.99
CA LEU A 92 12.26 -13.43 24.03
C LEU A 92 11.39 -13.24 25.28
N GLU A 93 11.09 -11.98 25.63
CA GLU A 93 10.17 -11.62 26.73
C GLU A 93 8.67 -11.80 26.37
N GLY A 94 8.36 -12.30 25.17
CA GLY A 94 6.99 -12.54 24.72
C GLY A 94 6.25 -11.32 24.15
N ASN A 95 6.90 -10.15 24.02
CA ASN A 95 6.27 -8.95 23.47
C ASN A 95 6.03 -9.09 21.95
N PRO A 96 4.80 -8.88 21.44
CA PRO A 96 4.53 -8.92 20.00
C PRO A 96 5.38 -7.93 19.21
N THR A 97 5.87 -8.41 18.07
CA THR A 97 6.72 -7.63 17.16
C THR A 97 6.09 -7.55 15.79
N THR A 98 6.16 -6.38 15.17
CA THR A 98 5.77 -6.16 13.78
C THR A 98 6.90 -5.48 13.03
N PHE A 99 6.93 -5.68 11.73
CA PHE A 99 7.76 -4.93 10.81
C PHE A 99 6.86 -4.18 9.83
N SER A 100 7.14 -2.89 9.67
CA SER A 100 6.43 -2.02 8.74
C SER A 100 7.41 -1.41 7.75
N LEU A 101 7.16 -1.61 6.46
CA LEU A 101 7.90 -0.99 5.37
C LEU A 101 7.12 0.25 4.90
N LEU A 102 7.75 1.42 4.99
CA LEU A 102 7.21 2.63 4.37
C LEU A 102 7.63 2.63 2.90
N LEU A 103 6.70 2.64 1.96
CA LEU A 103 6.99 2.70 0.53
C LEU A 103 6.69 4.11 0.01
N PRO A 104 7.69 4.87 -0.48
CA PRO A 104 7.42 6.17 -1.05
C PRO A 104 6.63 6.04 -2.35
N ALA A 105 5.95 7.11 -2.77
CA ALA A 105 5.42 7.18 -4.13
C ALA A 105 6.60 7.18 -5.13
N VAL A 106 6.53 6.29 -6.13
CA VAL A 106 7.57 6.16 -7.15
C VAL A 106 6.96 6.39 -8.52
N ASN A 107 7.56 7.33 -9.27
CA ASN A 107 7.25 7.51 -10.67
C ASN A 107 8.36 6.85 -11.50
N LEU A 108 8.03 5.76 -12.20
CA LEU A 108 9.00 5.04 -13.04
C LEU A 108 9.24 5.74 -14.41
N GLY A 109 8.39 6.69 -14.79
CA GLY A 109 8.48 7.39 -16.07
C GLY A 109 8.43 6.41 -17.25
N LYS A 110 9.53 6.33 -18.01
CA LYS A 110 9.71 5.39 -19.14
C LYS A 110 10.57 4.16 -18.77
N SER A 111 11.07 4.10 -17.54
CA SER A 111 11.85 2.97 -17.03
C SER A 111 10.92 1.93 -16.43
N ASN A 112 11.37 0.68 -16.37
CA ASN A 112 10.65 -0.38 -15.64
C ASN A 112 11.07 -0.45 -14.17
N GLN A 113 12.12 0.29 -13.78
CA GLN A 113 12.65 0.32 -12.42
C GLN A 113 13.24 1.68 -12.03
N ALA A 114 13.22 1.99 -10.74
CA ALA A 114 13.88 3.15 -10.17
C ALA A 114 14.54 2.79 -8.83
N PRO A 115 15.74 3.34 -8.52
CA PRO A 115 16.31 3.20 -7.20
C PRO A 115 15.46 3.97 -6.18
N ILE A 116 15.32 3.41 -4.98
CA ILE A 116 14.61 4.05 -3.88
C ILE A 116 15.41 3.95 -2.58
N THR A 117 15.18 4.91 -1.71
CA THR A 117 15.61 4.89 -0.31
C THR A 117 14.37 5.07 0.56
N THR A 118 14.25 4.26 1.59
CA THR A 118 13.11 4.33 2.51
C THR A 118 13.48 3.80 3.90
N ASN A 119 12.47 3.64 4.77
CA ASN A 119 12.63 3.14 6.12
C ASN A 119 11.79 1.88 6.36
N GLY A 120 12.41 0.88 6.98
CA GLY A 120 11.73 -0.18 7.70
C GLY A 120 11.58 0.20 9.18
N ILE A 121 10.46 -0.14 9.79
CA ILE A 121 10.12 0.20 11.17
C ILE A 121 9.78 -1.10 11.91
N THR A 122 10.67 -1.54 12.79
CA THR A 122 10.37 -2.63 13.72
C THR A 122 9.66 -2.05 14.94
N THR A 123 8.46 -2.55 15.24
CA THR A 123 7.68 -2.13 16.41
C THR A 123 7.61 -3.26 17.42
N ILE A 124 8.00 -2.98 18.67
CA ILE A 124 7.79 -3.87 19.81
C ILE A 124 6.62 -3.31 20.62
N ASN A 125 5.56 -4.10 20.74
CA ASN A 125 4.40 -3.75 21.54
C ASN A 125 4.60 -4.30 22.95
N ARG A 126 5.04 -3.44 23.89
CA ARG A 126 5.16 -3.79 25.29
C ARG A 126 3.78 -3.99 25.88
N PHE A 127 3.57 -5.15 26.48
CA PHE A 127 2.31 -5.49 27.12
C PHE A 127 2.54 -6.10 28.50
N SER A 128 1.83 -5.58 29.49
CA SER A 128 1.71 -6.17 30.82
C SER A 128 0.25 -6.43 31.17
N LEU A 129 -0.05 -7.55 31.83
CA LEU A 129 -1.37 -7.85 32.40
C LEU A 129 -1.74 -6.93 33.57
N THR A 130 -0.75 -6.27 34.17
CA THR A 130 -0.96 -5.30 35.25
C THR A 130 -0.96 -3.89 34.67
N THR A 131 -2.14 -3.25 34.64
CA THR A 131 -2.38 -1.95 33.98
C THR A 131 -1.48 -0.83 34.48
N ARG A 132 -1.04 -0.87 35.75
CA ARG A 132 -0.12 0.10 36.34
C ARG A 132 1.28 0.10 35.70
N PHE A 133 1.67 -0.99 35.04
CA PHE A 133 2.96 -1.11 34.34
C PHE A 133 2.86 -0.82 32.83
N ASN A 134 1.67 -0.47 32.32
CA ASN A 134 1.46 -0.01 30.94
C ASN A 134 1.41 1.54 30.85
N GLN A 135 2.04 2.25 31.77
CA GLN A 135 2.04 3.72 31.75
C GLN A 135 3.04 4.25 30.71
N GLY A 136 2.63 5.28 29.98
CA GLY A 136 3.47 5.96 28.98
C GLY A 136 3.48 5.25 27.61
N GLN A 137 4.61 5.34 26.92
CA GLN A 137 4.78 4.76 25.59
C GLN A 137 4.87 3.22 25.65
N THR A 138 3.90 2.55 25.05
CA THR A 138 3.83 1.08 25.00
C THR A 138 4.40 0.49 23.70
N GLN A 139 4.64 1.33 22.69
CA GLN A 139 5.23 0.91 21.42
C GLN A 139 6.65 1.46 21.30
N ILE A 140 7.64 0.57 21.15
CA ILE A 140 9.02 0.96 20.87
C ILE A 140 9.26 0.79 19.37
N TYR A 141 9.79 1.83 18.73
CA TYR A 141 10.12 1.82 17.30
C TYR A 141 11.63 1.79 17.11
N LYS A 142 12.09 0.88 16.27
CA LYS A 142 13.43 0.92 15.68
C LYS A 142 13.28 1.14 14.19
N THR A 143 13.83 2.26 13.70
CA THR A 143 13.87 2.56 12.27
C THR A 143 15.18 2.05 11.68
N THR A 144 15.10 1.45 10.49
CA THR A 144 16.25 0.99 9.71
C THR A 144 16.16 1.60 8.32
N SER A 145 17.20 2.32 7.88
CA SER A 145 17.24 2.83 6.51
C SER A 145 17.47 1.69 5.53
N LEU A 146 16.67 1.65 4.48
CA LEU A 146 16.67 0.64 3.44
C LEU A 146 16.91 1.29 2.08
N VAL A 147 17.74 0.65 1.27
CA VAL A 147 18.05 1.06 -0.11
C VAL A 147 17.77 -0.10 -1.05
N GLY A 148 17.35 0.21 -2.28
CA GLY A 148 16.98 -0.83 -3.23
C GLY A 148 16.29 -0.31 -4.47
N THR A 149 15.42 -1.12 -5.05
CA THR A 149 14.70 -0.80 -6.29
C THR A 149 13.20 -0.99 -6.12
N ALA A 150 12.45 -0.12 -6.82
CA ALA A 150 11.04 -0.31 -7.12
C ALA A 150 10.93 -0.65 -8.60
N GLN A 151 10.21 -1.71 -8.92
CA GLN A 151 10.13 -2.28 -10.26
C GLN A 151 8.69 -2.59 -10.60
N ALA A 152 8.34 -2.47 -11.87
CA ALA A 152 7.08 -2.95 -12.37
C ALA A 152 7.26 -4.26 -13.09
N VAL A 153 6.75 -5.31 -12.46
CA VAL A 153 6.81 -6.70 -12.90
C VAL A 153 5.39 -7.19 -13.16
N GLN A 154 5.20 -7.91 -14.26
CA GLN A 154 3.98 -8.63 -14.56
C GLN A 154 4.14 -10.07 -14.04
N PHE A 155 3.16 -10.52 -13.25
CA PHE A 155 3.07 -11.87 -12.71
C PHE A 155 1.94 -12.60 -13.43
#